data_AF-I2Q1D4-F1
#
_entry.id   AF-I2Q1D4-F1
#
_cell.length_a   1.000
_cell.length_b   1.000
_cell.length_c   1.000
_cell.angle_alpha   90.00
_cell.angle_beta   90.00
_cell.angle_gamma   90.00
#
_symmetry.space_group_name_H-M   'P 1'
#
loop_
_entity.id
_entity.type
_entity.pdbx_description
1 polymer ?
#
loop_
_entity_poly.entity_id
_entity_poly.type
_entity_poly.pdbx_seq_one_letter_code
_entity_poly.pdbx_strand_id
1 'polypeptide(L)'
;MKLMYPQSFPCLFDGFPTALEIRMGVSGGDIVAGASLGTKFTLTRTPKCGLPQGDYTIGSPLPECRMIYSDTGNDDDFTIKVSFLGYGTFYKLTASDQSLRFQVYKAIAIETAAGEKVFGDTFDCETLIPATQDVEALFSYTAPTFQYIDPVSSGVSSDGSVTVEIGGTTYNLSDGTIIKINSSNGVLTLSYINGNLVFG
;
A
#
# COMPACT_ATOMS: atom_id res chain seq x y z
N MET A 1 19.29 -4.62 5.44
CA MET A 1 18.63 -5.80 6.03
C MET A 1 17.59 -6.30 5.04
N LYS A 2 17.49 -7.61 4.81
CA LYS A 2 16.45 -8.17 3.94
C LYS A 2 15.23 -8.47 4.83
N LEU A 3 14.11 -7.82 4.56
CA LEU A 3 12.84 -8.05 5.26
C LEU A 3 12.26 -9.36 4.76
N MET A 4 12.01 -10.31 5.66
CA MET A 4 11.52 -11.64 5.27
C MET A 4 10.15 -11.86 5.90
N TYR A 5 9.29 -12.55 5.19
CA TYR A 5 8.01 -12.96 5.75
C TYR A 5 8.17 -14.31 6.47
N PRO A 6 7.57 -14.52 7.66
CA PRO A 6 6.65 -13.61 8.37
C PRO A 6 7.29 -12.77 9.49
N GLN A 7 8.62 -12.80 9.65
CA GLN A 7 9.31 -11.97 10.66
C GLN A 7 9.10 -10.46 10.45
N SER A 8 8.76 -10.06 9.23
CA SER A 8 8.42 -8.70 8.83
C SER A 8 7.00 -8.64 8.25
N PHE A 9 6.33 -7.49 8.43
CA PHE A 9 5.01 -7.19 7.86
C PHE A 9 4.94 -5.73 7.40
N PRO A 10 4.17 -5.38 6.35
CA PRO A 10 4.05 -3.99 5.93
C PRO A 10 3.20 -3.22 6.95
N CYS A 11 3.44 -1.93 7.08
CA CYS A 11 2.56 -1.07 7.86
C CYS A 11 1.16 -1.07 7.23
N LEU A 12 0.13 -1.23 8.07
CA LEU A 12 -1.25 -0.99 7.68
C LEU A 12 -1.56 0.50 7.81
N PHE A 13 -2.17 1.06 6.78
CA PHE A 13 -2.51 2.47 6.68
C PHE A 13 -4.04 2.63 6.62
N ASP A 14 -4.70 2.15 7.67
CA ASP A 14 -6.15 2.21 7.78
C ASP A 14 -6.67 3.66 7.83
N GLY A 15 -7.80 3.91 7.18
CA GLY A 15 -8.48 5.21 7.24
C GLY A 15 -7.78 6.35 6.49
N PHE A 16 -6.82 6.05 5.62
CA PHE A 16 -6.25 7.07 4.74
C PHE A 16 -7.33 7.67 3.81
N PRO A 17 -7.17 8.92 3.35
CA PRO A 17 -8.15 9.56 2.47
C PRO A 17 -8.10 9.00 1.04
N THR A 18 -9.14 9.23 0.25
CA THR A 18 -9.18 8.86 -1.18
C THR A 18 -8.37 9.80 -2.08
N ALA A 19 -8.12 11.02 -1.60
CA ALA A 19 -7.29 12.01 -2.27
C ALA A 19 -6.48 12.84 -1.26
N LEU A 20 -5.36 13.40 -1.74
CA LEU A 20 -4.47 14.28 -1.00
C LEU A 20 -4.35 15.61 -1.73
N GLU A 21 -4.38 16.71 -0.98
CA GLU A 21 -3.92 18.00 -1.50
C GLU A 21 -2.47 18.21 -1.08
N ILE A 22 -1.60 18.43 -2.07
CA ILE A 22 -0.22 18.82 -1.82
C ILE A 22 0.05 20.21 -2.39
N ARG A 23 1.00 20.90 -1.76
CA ARG A 23 1.47 22.20 -2.21
C ARG A 23 2.97 22.16 -2.40
N MET A 24 3.42 22.62 -3.56
CA MET A 24 4.81 22.57 -3.93
C MET A 24 5.60 23.63 -3.17
N GLY A 25 6.64 23.21 -2.47
CA GLY A 25 7.70 24.10 -2.01
C GLY A 25 8.62 24.52 -3.17
N VAL A 26 9.56 25.41 -2.90
CA VAL A 26 10.51 25.94 -3.91
C VAL A 26 11.17 24.82 -4.71
N SER A 27 11.84 23.90 -4.01
CA SER A 27 12.56 22.79 -4.64
C SER A 27 11.67 21.82 -5.40
N GLY A 28 10.38 21.74 -5.06
CA GLY A 28 9.44 20.90 -5.77
C GLY A 28 8.97 21.54 -7.08
N GLY A 29 8.82 22.87 -7.10
CA GLY A 29 8.50 23.62 -8.31
C GLY A 29 9.55 23.45 -9.42
N ASP A 30 10.82 23.31 -9.04
CA ASP A 30 11.92 23.12 -10.00
C ASP A 30 11.99 21.70 -10.57
N ILE A 31 11.43 20.71 -9.88
CA ILE A 31 11.55 19.28 -10.22
C ILE A 31 10.32 18.77 -10.98
N VAL A 32 9.14 19.30 -10.66
CA VAL A 32 7.87 18.87 -11.25
C VAL A 32 7.53 19.74 -12.45
N ALA A 33 7.42 19.12 -13.63
CA ALA A 33 7.12 19.84 -14.86
C ALA A 33 5.81 20.64 -14.73
N GLY A 34 5.85 21.92 -15.10
CA GLY A 34 4.69 22.81 -15.02
C GLY A 34 4.32 23.29 -13.60
N ALA A 35 5.11 22.94 -12.58
CA ALA A 35 4.92 23.44 -11.23
C ALA A 35 5.75 24.69 -10.93
N SER A 36 5.36 25.40 -9.87
CA SER A 36 6.09 26.53 -9.28
C SER A 36 5.84 26.55 -7.78
N LEU A 37 6.50 27.47 -7.06
CA LEU A 37 6.25 27.64 -5.62
C LEU A 37 4.76 27.92 -5.36
N GLY A 38 4.16 27.09 -4.51
CA GLY A 38 2.75 27.21 -4.13
C GLY A 38 1.77 26.55 -5.10
N THR A 39 2.23 25.98 -6.22
CA THR A 39 1.38 25.16 -7.09
C THR A 39 0.72 24.06 -6.26
N LYS A 40 -0.59 23.92 -6.44
CA LYS A 40 -1.41 22.91 -5.77
C LYS A 40 -1.64 21.74 -6.71
N PHE A 41 -1.42 20.52 -6.21
CA PHE A 41 -1.86 19.29 -6.88
C PHE A 41 -2.88 18.58 -6.00
N THR A 42 -3.90 18.02 -6.65
CA THR A 42 -4.78 17.02 -6.04
C THR A 42 -4.29 15.67 -6.51
N LEU A 43 -3.88 14.82 -5.59
CA LEU A 43 -3.44 13.46 -5.89
C LEU A 43 -4.55 12.48 -5.51
N THR A 44 -4.91 11.57 -6.40
CA THR A 44 -5.91 10.51 -6.13
C THR A 44 -5.21 9.16 -6.00
N ARG A 45 -5.83 8.23 -5.26
CA ARG A 45 -5.26 6.88 -5.07
C ARG A 45 -5.09 6.16 -6.39
N THR A 46 -3.96 5.52 -6.61
CA THR A 46 -3.77 4.69 -7.79
C THR A 46 -4.39 3.30 -7.61
N PRO A 47 -4.60 2.53 -8.69
CA PRO A 47 -5.16 1.19 -8.59
C PRO A 47 -4.33 0.21 -7.75
N LYS A 48 -3.00 0.31 -7.72
CA LYS A 48 -2.13 -0.52 -6.85
C LYS A 48 -2.08 -0.04 -5.38
N CYS A 49 -2.78 1.03 -5.04
CA CYS A 49 -2.74 1.64 -3.71
C CYS A 49 -3.25 0.67 -2.62
N GLY A 50 -2.41 0.41 -1.62
CA GLY A 50 -2.70 -0.47 -0.49
C GLY A 50 -2.64 -1.96 -0.81
N LEU A 51 -2.17 -2.34 -2.01
CA LEU A 51 -2.07 -3.72 -2.45
C LEU A 51 -0.64 -4.25 -2.35
N PRO A 52 -0.44 -5.44 -1.77
CA PRO A 52 0.83 -6.16 -1.87
C PRO A 52 1.21 -6.44 -3.33
N GLN A 53 2.42 -6.08 -3.71
CA GLN A 53 3.00 -6.32 -5.03
C GLN A 53 3.81 -7.62 -5.01
N GLY A 54 3.11 -8.75 -4.82
CA GLY A 54 3.69 -10.10 -4.75
C GLY A 54 3.07 -10.96 -3.64
N ASP A 55 3.49 -12.23 -3.60
CA ASP A 55 2.93 -13.21 -2.67
C ASP A 55 3.65 -13.25 -1.33
N TYR A 56 2.87 -13.39 -0.25
CA TYR A 56 3.40 -13.69 1.07
C TYR A 56 3.82 -15.15 1.16
N THR A 57 5.08 -15.42 0.84
CA THR A 57 5.67 -16.76 0.94
C THR A 57 6.60 -16.82 2.14
N ILE A 58 6.43 -17.82 3.02
CA ILE A 58 7.29 -18.03 4.19
C ILE A 58 8.75 -18.17 3.74
N GLY A 59 9.65 -17.46 4.40
CA GLY A 59 11.09 -17.45 4.07
C GLY A 59 11.43 -16.67 2.80
N SER A 60 10.49 -15.92 2.21
CA SER A 60 10.70 -15.05 1.05
C SER A 60 10.75 -13.57 1.45
N PRO A 61 11.29 -12.68 0.60
CA PRO A 61 11.24 -11.24 0.86
C PRO A 61 9.80 -10.77 1.11
N LEU A 62 9.63 -9.83 2.03
CA LEU A 62 8.34 -9.21 2.27
C LEU A 62 7.87 -8.47 0.99
N PRO A 63 6.67 -8.76 0.46
CA PRO A 63 6.12 -8.01 -0.66
C PRO A 63 5.98 -6.52 -0.35
N GLU A 64 6.22 -5.69 -1.35
CA GLU A 64 6.01 -4.26 -1.21
C GLU A 64 4.52 -3.94 -1.10
N CYS A 65 4.14 -3.08 -0.15
CA CYS A 65 2.79 -2.57 -0.03
C CYS A 65 2.87 -1.09 0.35
N ARG A 66 2.26 -0.24 -0.47
CA ARG A 66 2.32 1.23 -0.32
C ARG A 66 0.94 1.83 -0.50
N MET A 67 0.63 2.90 0.23
CA MET A 67 -0.50 3.77 -0.11
C MET A 67 -0.03 4.78 -1.15
N ILE A 68 -0.46 4.62 -2.39
CA ILE A 68 0.04 5.35 -3.56
C ILE A 68 -1.01 6.37 -4.02
N TYR A 69 -0.57 7.60 -4.29
CA TYR A 69 -1.38 8.68 -4.85
C TYR A 69 -0.62 9.34 -6.00
N SER A 70 -1.28 9.67 -7.10
CA SER A 70 -0.69 10.43 -8.21
C SER A 70 -1.60 11.55 -8.70
N ASP A 71 -1.05 12.52 -9.41
CA ASP A 71 -1.79 13.67 -9.96
C ASP A 71 -2.79 13.29 -11.05
N THR A 72 -2.58 12.14 -11.69
CA THR A 72 -3.46 11.56 -12.71
C THR A 72 -4.37 10.46 -12.15
N GLY A 73 -4.04 9.93 -10.98
CA GLY A 73 -4.66 8.73 -10.43
C GLY A 73 -4.19 7.41 -11.06
N ASN A 74 -3.19 7.43 -11.93
CA ASN A 74 -2.60 6.25 -12.56
C ASN A 74 -1.27 5.86 -11.88
N ASP A 75 -0.94 4.56 -11.89
CA ASP A 75 0.32 4.04 -11.35
C ASP A 75 1.54 4.37 -12.22
N ASP A 76 1.39 4.40 -13.54
CA ASP A 76 2.51 4.46 -14.48
C ASP A 76 2.56 5.76 -15.30
N ASP A 77 1.46 6.52 -15.37
CA ASP A 77 1.38 7.83 -16.01
C ASP A 77 1.17 8.93 -14.97
N PHE A 78 2.19 9.70 -14.61
CA PHE A 78 2.10 10.75 -13.59
C PHE A 78 3.20 11.80 -13.75
N THR A 79 2.93 13.02 -13.28
CA THR A 79 3.97 14.05 -13.09
C THR A 79 4.56 13.97 -11.69
N ILE A 80 3.70 13.67 -10.70
CA ILE A 80 4.08 13.52 -9.31
C ILE A 80 3.27 12.41 -8.65
N LYS A 81 3.97 11.55 -7.91
CA LYS A 81 3.37 10.49 -7.11
C LYS A 81 3.90 10.59 -5.69
N VAL A 82 3.01 10.42 -4.72
CA VAL A 82 3.33 10.36 -3.30
C VAL A 82 2.90 9.01 -2.78
N SER A 83 3.83 8.30 -2.15
CA SER A 83 3.57 6.98 -1.55
C SER A 83 3.88 6.99 -0.07
N PHE A 84 3.04 6.35 0.73
CA PHE A 84 3.32 6.05 2.13
C PHE A 84 3.68 4.58 2.24
N LEU A 85 4.80 4.29 2.88
CA LEU A 85 5.34 2.95 3.02
C LEU A 85 5.89 2.73 4.42
N GLY A 86 6.02 1.47 4.79
CA GLY A 86 6.61 1.11 6.06
C GLY A 86 6.52 -0.38 6.33
N TYR A 87 7.23 -0.82 7.36
CA TYR A 87 7.23 -2.20 7.81
C TYR A 87 7.50 -2.26 9.31
N GLY A 88 7.01 -3.32 9.95
CA GLY A 88 7.47 -3.79 11.24
C GLY A 88 8.31 -5.05 11.06
N THR A 89 9.37 -5.22 11.85
CA THR A 89 10.15 -6.47 11.84
C THR A 89 10.73 -6.79 13.20
N PHE A 90 10.75 -8.09 13.54
CA PHE A 90 11.58 -8.61 14.61
C PHE A 90 12.94 -9.02 14.06
N TYR A 91 14.01 -8.78 14.81
CA TYR A 91 15.37 -9.13 14.38
C TYR A 91 16.33 -9.27 15.57
N LYS A 92 17.52 -9.82 15.32
CA LYS A 92 18.66 -9.77 16.24
C LYS A 92 19.67 -8.76 15.70
N LEU A 93 20.14 -7.83 16.55
CA LEU A 93 21.18 -6.88 16.15
C LEU A 93 22.52 -7.60 16.03
N THR A 94 22.79 -8.53 16.94
CA THR A 94 23.97 -9.41 16.91
C THR A 94 23.60 -10.87 17.10
N ALA A 95 24.45 -11.79 16.65
CA ALA A 95 24.24 -13.23 16.83
C ALA A 95 24.20 -13.66 18.31
N SER A 96 24.77 -12.84 19.21
CA SER A 96 24.83 -13.09 20.66
C SER A 96 23.65 -12.54 21.45
N ASP A 97 22.74 -11.80 20.82
CA ASP A 97 21.60 -11.19 21.51
C ASP A 97 20.73 -12.27 22.15
N GLN A 98 20.37 -12.07 23.42
CA GLN A 98 19.51 -12.98 24.18
C GLN A 98 18.03 -12.71 23.97
N SER A 99 17.70 -11.52 23.44
CA SER A 99 16.35 -11.09 23.14
C SER A 99 16.24 -10.52 21.74
N LEU A 100 15.07 -10.66 21.12
CA LEU A 100 14.77 -10.02 19.85
C LEU A 100 14.60 -8.51 20.03
N ARG A 101 14.83 -7.76 18.96
CA ARG A 101 14.49 -6.35 18.84
C ARG A 101 13.30 -6.19 17.91
N PHE A 102 12.53 -5.14 18.11
CA PHE A 102 11.43 -4.75 17.23
C PHE A 102 11.77 -3.41 16.59
N GLN A 103 11.67 -3.36 15.27
CA GLN A 103 11.87 -2.15 14.48
C GLN A 103 10.61 -1.84 13.69
N VAL A 104 10.23 -0.57 13.68
CA VAL A 104 9.20 -0.02 12.78
C VAL A 104 9.83 1.08 11.96
N TYR A 105 9.75 0.92 10.64
CA TYR A 105 10.12 1.96 9.68
C TYR A 105 8.85 2.52 9.03
N LYS A 106 8.76 3.85 8.94
CA LYS A 106 7.70 4.53 8.21
C LYS A 106 8.31 5.64 7.37
N ALA A 107 7.84 5.77 6.14
CA ALA A 107 8.34 6.77 5.22
C ALA A 107 7.28 7.28 4.25
N ILE A 108 7.60 8.44 3.69
CA ILE A 108 6.93 9.04 2.55
C ILE A 108 7.93 9.02 1.39
N ALA A 109 7.54 8.43 0.27
CA ALA A 109 8.26 8.50 -0.98
C ALA A 109 7.59 9.52 -1.91
N ILE A 110 8.38 10.35 -2.56
CA ILE A 110 7.94 11.30 -3.59
C ILE A 110 8.65 10.90 -4.88
N GLU A 111 7.87 10.56 -5.90
CA GLU A 111 8.35 10.13 -7.21
C GLU A 111 7.95 11.17 -8.27
N THR A 112 8.90 11.50 -9.14
CA THR A 112 8.77 12.44 -10.25
C THR A 112 9.62 11.95 -11.42
N ALA A 113 9.62 12.65 -12.56
CA ALA A 113 10.53 12.36 -13.66
C ALA A 113 12.03 12.42 -13.27
N ALA A 114 12.39 13.13 -12.20
CA ALA A 114 13.76 13.19 -11.68
C ALA A 114 14.16 11.98 -10.81
N GLY A 115 13.21 11.07 -10.54
CA GLY A 115 13.38 9.88 -9.70
C GLY A 115 12.61 9.96 -8.38
N GLU A 116 12.84 8.95 -7.54
CA GLU A 116 12.22 8.79 -6.23
C GLU A 116 13.11 9.36 -5.11
N LYS A 117 12.50 10.09 -4.18
CA LYS A 117 13.10 10.48 -2.90
C LYS A 117 12.27 9.95 -1.75
N VAL A 118 12.92 9.28 -0.80
CA VAL A 118 12.28 8.66 0.36
C VAL A 118 12.68 9.40 1.63
N PHE A 119 11.68 9.79 2.43
CA PHE A 119 11.83 10.47 3.70
C PHE A 119 11.22 9.60 4.78
N GLY A 120 12.05 8.99 5.62
CA GLY A 120 11.60 8.02 6.61
C GLY A 120 12.22 8.22 7.97
N ASP A 121 11.55 7.61 8.95
CA ASP A 121 12.04 7.51 10.32
C ASP A 121 11.90 6.06 10.81
N THR A 122 12.77 5.70 11.74
CA THR A 122 12.89 4.36 12.28
C THR A 122 12.73 4.42 13.80
N PHE A 123 11.71 3.75 14.30
CA PHE A 123 11.61 3.41 15.71
C PHE A 123 12.24 2.03 15.94
N ASP A 124 13.08 1.92 16.96
CA ASP A 124 13.76 0.67 17.30
C ASP A 124 13.76 0.48 18.81
N CYS A 125 13.33 -0.70 19.27
CA CYS A 125 13.37 -1.05 20.68
C CYS A 125 13.82 -2.49 20.90
N GLU A 126 14.49 -2.69 22.04
CA GLU A 126 14.73 -4.03 22.55
C GLU A 126 13.42 -4.62 23.09
N THR A 127 13.18 -5.89 22.81
CA THR A 127 12.04 -6.60 23.37
C THR A 127 12.53 -7.52 24.49
N LEU A 128 11.60 -8.10 25.26
CA LEU A 128 11.91 -9.18 26.20
C LEU A 128 11.60 -10.57 25.61
N ILE A 129 11.35 -10.65 24.31
CA ILE A 129 11.09 -11.92 23.63
C ILE A 129 12.44 -12.65 23.49
N PRO A 130 12.57 -13.89 23.97
CA PRO A 130 13.82 -14.64 23.84
C PRO A 130 14.26 -14.77 22.38
N ALA A 131 15.56 -14.65 22.14
CA ALA A 131 16.14 -14.79 20.81
C ALA A 131 16.00 -16.20 20.21
N THR A 132 15.62 -17.19 21.02
CA THR A 132 15.31 -18.56 20.59
C THR A 132 13.86 -18.76 20.19
N GLN A 133 13.00 -17.75 20.40
CA GLN A 133 11.60 -17.82 20.00
C GLN A 133 11.51 -17.89 18.47
N ASP A 134 10.81 -18.91 17.98
CA ASP A 134 10.47 -19.00 16.58
C ASP A 134 9.36 -17.98 16.26
N VAL A 135 9.74 -16.90 15.57
CA VAL A 135 8.82 -15.86 15.09
C VAL A 135 8.19 -16.22 13.75
N GLU A 136 8.66 -17.29 13.09
CA GLU A 136 8.10 -17.80 11.85
C GLU A 136 6.88 -18.70 12.14
N ALA A 137 6.93 -19.50 13.21
CA ALA A 137 5.86 -20.41 13.60
C ALA A 137 4.58 -19.73 14.13
N LEU A 138 4.66 -18.48 14.61
CA LEU A 138 3.53 -17.77 15.21
C LEU A 138 2.56 -17.16 14.18
N PHE A 139 2.99 -17.02 12.92
CA PHE A 139 2.22 -16.38 11.86
C PHE A 139 1.97 -17.35 10.70
N SER A 140 1.14 -18.38 10.94
CA SER A 140 0.41 -19.04 9.85
C SER A 140 -0.73 -18.14 9.38
N TYR A 141 -0.40 -16.98 8.81
CA TYR A 141 -1.38 -16.08 8.23
C TYR A 141 -1.69 -16.57 6.82
N THR A 142 -2.92 -17.02 6.59
CA THR A 142 -3.44 -17.24 5.24
C THR A 142 -3.55 -15.86 4.59
N ALA A 143 -2.57 -15.52 3.74
CA ALA A 143 -2.57 -14.24 3.08
C ALA A 143 -3.82 -14.08 2.20
N PRO A 144 -4.46 -12.90 2.20
CA PRO A 144 -5.48 -12.58 1.23
C PRO A 144 -4.83 -12.64 -0.16
N THR A 145 -5.52 -13.28 -1.11
CA THR A 145 -5.08 -13.31 -2.50
C THR A 145 -5.52 -11.99 -3.14
N PHE A 146 -4.57 -11.09 -3.38
CA PHE A 146 -4.85 -9.85 -4.10
C PHE A 146 -4.75 -10.10 -5.60
N GLN A 147 -5.84 -9.87 -6.32
CA GLN A 147 -5.88 -9.94 -7.77
C GLN A 147 -6.33 -8.60 -8.33
N TYR A 148 -5.41 -7.94 -9.04
CA TYR A 148 -5.74 -6.80 -9.87
C TYR A 148 -6.48 -7.30 -11.11
N ILE A 149 -7.65 -6.73 -11.41
CA ILE A 149 -8.39 -7.00 -12.63
C ILE A 149 -8.55 -5.70 -13.38
N ASP A 150 -8.04 -5.65 -14.61
CA ASP A 150 -8.23 -4.51 -15.49
C ASP A 150 -9.73 -4.21 -15.66
N PRO A 151 -10.11 -2.93 -15.77
CA PRO A 151 -11.49 -2.52 -15.79
C PRO A 151 -12.23 -3.15 -16.96
N VAL A 152 -13.37 -3.79 -16.66
CA VAL A 152 -14.27 -4.28 -17.70
C VAL A 152 -14.95 -3.07 -18.32
N SER A 153 -14.70 -2.81 -19.59
CA SER A 153 -15.20 -1.62 -20.32
C SER A 153 -16.72 -1.56 -20.48
N SER A 154 -17.47 -2.57 -20.04
CA SER A 154 -18.93 -2.61 -20.04
C SER A 154 -19.48 -2.44 -18.63
N GLY A 155 -20.26 -1.38 -18.38
CA GLY A 155 -20.98 -1.18 -17.11
C GLY A 155 -20.61 0.08 -16.32
N VAL A 156 -19.76 0.96 -16.86
CA VAL A 156 -19.49 2.29 -16.28
C VAL A 156 -20.62 3.25 -16.66
N SER A 157 -21.36 3.76 -15.68
CA SER A 157 -22.39 4.79 -15.89
C SER A 157 -21.77 6.17 -16.14
N SER A 158 -22.56 7.11 -16.64
CA SER A 158 -22.10 8.47 -16.97
C SER A 158 -21.57 9.28 -15.77
N ASP A 159 -21.87 8.84 -14.55
CA ASP A 159 -21.36 9.40 -13.29
C ASP A 159 -20.09 8.70 -12.77
N GLY A 160 -19.53 7.76 -13.54
CA GLY A 160 -18.30 7.03 -13.20
C GLY A 160 -18.50 5.83 -12.27
N SER A 161 -19.75 5.50 -11.90
CA SER A 161 -20.04 4.31 -11.10
C SER A 161 -19.98 3.04 -11.95
N VAL A 162 -19.66 1.90 -11.35
CA VAL A 162 -19.70 0.58 -12.01
C VAL A 162 -20.65 -0.35 -11.30
N THR A 163 -21.45 -1.06 -12.08
CA THR A 163 -22.31 -2.14 -11.59
C THR A 163 -21.57 -3.48 -11.70
N VAL A 164 -21.38 -4.17 -10.57
CA VAL A 164 -20.74 -5.49 -10.50
C VAL A 164 -21.73 -6.50 -9.91
N GLU A 165 -21.84 -7.70 -10.52
CA GLU A 165 -22.62 -8.80 -9.97
C GLU A 165 -21.70 -9.83 -9.33
N ILE A 166 -21.92 -10.13 -8.04
CA ILE A 166 -21.13 -11.09 -7.28
C ILE A 166 -22.09 -12.02 -6.54
N GLY A 167 -22.00 -13.33 -6.82
CA GLY A 167 -22.87 -14.33 -6.19
C GLY A 167 -24.36 -14.07 -6.42
N GLY A 168 -24.74 -13.50 -7.58
CA GLY A 168 -26.12 -13.12 -7.90
C GLY A 168 -26.61 -11.82 -7.26
N THR A 169 -25.75 -11.11 -6.53
CA THR A 169 -26.06 -9.79 -5.95
C THR A 169 -25.38 -8.68 -6.76
N THR A 170 -26.16 -7.69 -7.14
CA THR A 170 -25.67 -6.51 -7.87
C THR A 170 -25.23 -5.40 -6.91
N TYR A 171 -24.02 -4.89 -7.12
CA TYR A 171 -23.43 -3.79 -6.36
C TYR A 171 -23.16 -2.61 -7.29
N ASN A 172 -23.52 -1.40 -6.86
CA ASN A 172 -23.13 -0.17 -7.53
C ASN A 172 -21.96 0.46 -6.76
N LEU A 173 -20.82 0.58 -7.43
CA LEU A 173 -19.57 1.06 -6.85
C LEU A 173 -19.26 2.45 -7.39
N SER A 174 -19.11 3.42 -6.51
CA SER A 174 -18.49 4.71 -6.84
C SER A 174 -17.01 4.70 -6.43
N ASP A 175 -16.21 5.60 -6.98
CA ASP A 175 -14.77 5.64 -6.67
C ASP A 175 -14.50 5.74 -5.16
N GLY A 176 -13.53 4.96 -4.68
CA GLY A 176 -13.21 4.79 -3.26
C GLY A 176 -14.12 3.79 -2.52
N THR A 177 -15.10 3.16 -3.18
CA THR A 177 -15.95 2.14 -2.54
C THR A 177 -15.13 0.90 -2.21
N ILE A 178 -15.25 0.43 -0.97
CA ILE A 178 -14.69 -0.84 -0.51
C ILE A 178 -15.82 -1.74 -0.02
N ILE A 179 -15.96 -2.93 -0.60
CA ILE A 179 -16.89 -3.97 -0.18
C ILE A 179 -16.10 -5.10 0.45
N LYS A 180 -16.55 -5.59 1.61
CA LYS A 180 -15.99 -6.79 2.25
C LYS A 180 -17.07 -7.87 2.29
N ILE A 181 -16.82 -8.98 1.60
CA ILE A 181 -17.71 -10.14 1.53
C ILE A 181 -17.10 -11.24 2.40
N ASN A 182 -17.76 -11.55 3.51
CA ASN A 182 -17.35 -12.63 4.39
C ASN A 182 -17.86 -13.98 3.84
N SER A 183 -16.97 -14.95 3.68
CA SER A 183 -17.28 -16.32 3.28
C SER A 183 -16.70 -17.34 4.27
N SER A 184 -17.08 -18.61 4.15
CA SER A 184 -16.48 -19.69 4.93
C SER A 184 -14.97 -19.86 4.69
N ASN A 185 -14.48 -19.35 3.55
CA ASN A 185 -13.09 -19.51 3.10
C ASN A 185 -12.26 -18.24 3.33
N GLY A 186 -12.82 -17.20 3.93
CA GLY A 186 -12.14 -15.93 4.19
C GLY A 186 -12.97 -14.70 3.81
N VAL A 187 -12.34 -13.54 3.88
CA VAL A 187 -12.94 -12.25 3.50
C VAL A 187 -12.44 -11.90 2.09
N LEU A 188 -13.37 -11.70 1.15
CA LEU A 188 -13.09 -11.10 -0.14
C LEU A 188 -13.30 -9.59 -0.04
N THR A 189 -12.27 -8.80 -0.30
CA THR A 189 -12.33 -7.34 -0.36
C THR A 189 -12.37 -6.90 -1.82
N LEU A 190 -13.40 -6.15 -2.20
CA LEU A 190 -13.44 -5.45 -3.46
C LEU A 190 -13.20 -3.97 -3.23
N SER A 191 -12.29 -3.37 -3.99
CA SER A 191 -12.07 -1.93 -3.98
C SER A 191 -12.25 -1.39 -5.40
N TYR A 192 -13.06 -0.33 -5.55
CA TYR A 192 -13.17 0.39 -6.80
C TYR A 192 -12.38 1.70 -6.70
N ILE A 193 -11.29 1.80 -7.45
CA ILE A 193 -10.31 2.89 -7.34
C ILE A 193 -10.01 3.42 -8.75
N ASN A 194 -10.31 4.69 -8.98
CA ASN A 194 -10.11 5.43 -10.23
C ASN A 194 -10.59 4.66 -11.47
N GLY A 195 -11.78 4.07 -11.40
CA GLY A 195 -12.33 3.31 -12.53
C GLY A 195 -11.92 1.84 -12.59
N ASN A 196 -11.07 1.37 -11.67
CA ASN A 196 -10.53 0.01 -11.68
C ASN A 196 -11.10 -0.80 -10.53
N LEU A 197 -11.48 -2.05 -10.81
CA LEU A 197 -11.97 -2.98 -9.81
C LEU A 197 -10.83 -3.88 -9.33
N VAL A 198 -10.58 -3.86 -8.03
CA VAL A 198 -9.50 -4.59 -7.37
C VAL A 198 -10.07 -5.62 -6.41
N PHE A 199 -9.54 -6.84 -6.43
CA PHE A 199 -9.91 -7.92 -5.50
C PHE A 199 -8.76 -8.20 -4.52
N GLY A 200 -9.12 -8.54 -3.28
CA GLY A 200 -8.19 -8.89 -2.19
C GLY A 200 -8.87 -9.63 -1.06
#